data_AF-A0A5C9DVW2-F1
#
_entry.id   AF-A0A5C9DVW2-F1
#
_cell.length_a   1.000
_cell.length_b   1.000
_cell.length_c   1.000
_cell.angle_alpha   90.00
_cell.angle_beta   90.00
_cell.angle_gamma   90.00
#
_symmetry.space_group_name_H-M   'P 1'
#
loop_
_entity.id
_entity.type
_entity.pdbx_description
1 polymer ?
#
loop_
_entity_poly.entity_id
_entity_poly.type
_entity_poly.pdbx_seq_one_letter_code
_entity_poly.pdbx_strand_id
1 'polypeptide(L)'
;MDESLIGMIRYLVYQQFCSDSEDILYSRDKRIKIKIPGIREVAETLVRTFSGNLTLLETNQYYEYLVEIDKILPLDIEKEWKEFKRVTDDLGDELNGPLAVNFLVAPIRSRMQQHEFEAYMSEAVIKASEQISTPHPQLTARDRLSQLYQLNDSTVSILYNLAFARLLASIFDYHEIYELIDDILSAKMDILVEKIVNESE
;
A
#
# COMPACT_ATOMS: atom_id res chain seq x y z
N MET A 1 4.73 13.65 24.32
CA MET A 1 4.57 12.90 23.06
C MET A 1 4.07 11.53 23.48
N ASP A 2 2.83 11.20 23.14
CA ASP A 2 2.21 9.94 23.59
C ASP A 2 2.85 8.74 22.86
N GLU A 3 3.70 8.00 23.58
CA GLU A 3 4.34 6.77 23.08
C GLU A 3 3.31 5.72 22.63
N SER A 4 2.08 5.79 23.17
CA SER A 4 0.96 4.91 22.77
C SER A 4 0.54 5.15 21.32
N LEU A 5 0.41 6.41 20.90
CA LEU A 5 0.01 6.77 19.54
C LEU A 5 1.07 6.39 18.51
N ILE A 6 2.35 6.61 18.83
CA ILE A 6 3.46 6.19 17.98
C ILE A 6 3.48 4.67 17.84
N GLY A 7 3.28 3.94 18.93
CA GLY A 7 3.15 2.48 18.92
C GLY A 7 2.01 2.01 18.01
N MET A 8 0.87 2.69 18.06
CA MET A 8 -0.28 2.40 17.19
C MET A 8 0.00 2.70 15.71
N ILE A 9 0.60 3.84 15.39
CA ILE A 9 0.99 4.19 14.01
C ILE A 9 1.98 3.15 13.48
N ARG A 10 3.00 2.80 14.26
CA ARG A 10 3.97 1.76 13.91
C ARG A 10 3.26 0.45 13.63
N TYR A 11 2.36 0.01 14.52
CA TYR A 11 1.57 -1.18 14.29
C TYR A 11 0.81 -1.11 12.95
N LEU A 12 0.09 -0.01 12.67
CA LEU A 12 -0.69 0.16 11.45
C LEU A 12 0.14 0.20 10.16
N VAL A 13 1.35 0.75 10.21
CA VAL A 13 2.27 0.82 9.06
C VAL A 13 2.89 -0.54 8.77
N TYR A 14 3.37 -1.25 9.80
CA TYR A 14 4.04 -2.54 9.62
C TYR A 14 3.05 -3.69 9.41
N GLN A 15 1.81 -3.56 9.90
CA GLN A 15 0.80 -4.60 9.78
C GLN A 15 0.56 -4.98 8.30
N GLN A 16 0.82 -6.26 8.00
CA GLN A 16 0.65 -6.87 6.66
C GLN A 16 1.57 -6.30 5.56
N PHE A 17 2.54 -5.43 5.90
CA PHE A 17 3.47 -4.82 4.94
C PHE A 17 4.88 -5.42 5.06
N CYS A 18 5.59 -5.15 6.15
CA CYS A 18 6.96 -5.60 6.38
C CYS A 18 7.21 -6.01 7.85
N SER A 19 8.36 -6.62 8.12
CA SER A 19 8.78 -7.02 9.46
C SER A 19 9.30 -5.82 10.25
N ASP A 20 8.94 -5.77 11.55
CA ASP A 20 9.37 -4.71 12.47
C ASP A 20 10.84 -4.85 12.91
N SER A 21 11.41 -6.04 12.74
CA SER A 21 12.70 -6.47 13.28
C SER A 21 13.69 -6.90 12.19
N GLU A 22 13.22 -7.23 10.99
CA GLU A 22 14.03 -7.75 9.90
C GLU A 22 13.69 -7.05 8.58
N ASP A 23 14.65 -7.02 7.64
CA ASP A 23 14.44 -6.43 6.31
C ASP A 23 13.63 -7.36 5.40
N ILE A 24 12.39 -7.63 5.79
CA ILE A 24 11.49 -8.58 5.14
C ILE A 24 10.18 -7.88 4.76
N LEU A 25 9.86 -7.94 3.48
CA LEU A 25 8.54 -7.62 2.94
C LEU A 25 7.68 -8.89 2.92
N TYR A 26 6.42 -8.79 3.35
CA TYR A 26 5.47 -9.90 3.33
C TYR A 26 4.58 -9.84 2.10
N SER A 27 4.00 -10.97 1.68
CA SER A 27 2.75 -10.95 0.91
C SER A 27 1.57 -10.56 1.80
N ARG A 28 0.42 -10.19 1.21
CA ARG A 28 -0.79 -9.81 1.96
C ARG A 28 -1.23 -10.88 2.98
N ASP A 29 -1.06 -12.15 2.64
CA ASP A 29 -1.37 -13.32 3.48
C ASP A 29 -0.19 -13.79 4.36
N LYS A 30 0.95 -13.08 4.30
CA LYS A 30 2.21 -13.38 5.00
C LYS A 30 2.84 -14.74 4.69
N ARG A 31 2.38 -15.43 3.63
CA ARG A 31 2.95 -16.73 3.22
C ARG A 31 4.26 -16.59 2.47
N ILE A 32 4.41 -15.52 1.70
CA ILE A 32 5.66 -15.18 1.01
C ILE A 32 6.40 -14.13 1.81
N LYS A 33 7.71 -14.27 1.83
CA LYS A 33 8.65 -13.35 2.44
C LYS A 33 9.73 -13.03 1.42
N ILE A 34 9.98 -11.75 1.17
CA ILE A 34 11.10 -11.30 0.34
C ILE A 34 12.02 -10.48 1.23
N LYS A 35 13.30 -10.83 1.25
CA LYS A 35 14.32 -10.01 1.92
C LYS A 35 14.65 -8.83 1.02
N ILE A 36 14.43 -7.61 1.51
CA ILE A 36 14.72 -6.37 0.81
C ILE A 36 15.54 -5.50 1.77
N PRO A 37 16.87 -5.53 1.68
CA PRO A 37 17.73 -4.70 2.53
C PRO A 37 17.29 -3.23 2.50
N GLY A 38 17.18 -2.61 3.67
CA GLY A 38 16.78 -1.20 3.77
C GLY A 38 15.26 -0.95 3.85
N ILE A 39 14.42 -1.98 3.66
CA ILE A 39 12.95 -1.78 3.62
C ILE A 39 12.39 -1.27 4.95
N ARG A 40 13.04 -1.57 6.08
CA ARG A 40 12.63 -1.08 7.39
C ARG A 40 12.82 0.42 7.51
N GLU A 41 13.89 0.97 6.95
CA GLU A 41 14.16 2.40 6.94
C GLU A 41 13.06 3.15 6.15
N VAL A 42 12.61 2.58 5.04
CA VAL A 42 11.46 3.11 4.27
C VAL A 42 10.18 3.10 5.11
N ALA A 43 9.87 1.98 5.76
CA ALA A 43 8.70 1.86 6.64
C ALA A 43 8.78 2.80 7.85
N GLU A 44 9.97 2.98 8.41
CA GLU A 44 10.24 3.86 9.53
C GLU A 44 10.06 5.33 9.14
N THR A 45 10.48 5.73 7.93
CA THR A 45 10.19 7.07 7.41
C THR A 45 8.68 7.30 7.33
N LEU A 46 7.90 6.32 6.86
CA LEU A 46 6.43 6.43 6.84
C LEU A 46 5.84 6.57 8.25
N VAL A 47 6.35 5.82 9.23
CA VAL A 47 5.95 5.98 10.65
C VAL A 47 6.24 7.40 11.13
N ARG A 48 7.40 7.96 10.82
CA ARG A 48 7.76 9.33 11.20
C ARG A 48 6.89 10.36 10.50
N THR A 49 6.53 10.15 9.24
CA THR A 49 5.60 11.02 8.51
C THR A 49 4.27 11.14 9.25
N PHE A 50 3.64 10.01 9.60
CA PHE A 50 2.40 10.02 10.38
C PHE A 50 2.60 10.51 11.84
N SER A 51 3.76 10.27 12.43
CA SER A 51 4.01 10.66 13.83
C SER A 51 4.47 12.12 13.99
N GLY A 52 4.77 12.83 12.90
CA GLY A 52 5.43 14.14 12.94
C GLY A 52 4.61 15.24 13.62
N ASN A 53 3.28 15.15 13.58
CA ASN A 53 2.37 16.19 14.08
C ASN A 53 1.26 15.61 14.99
N LEU A 54 1.61 14.65 15.86
CA LEU A 54 0.64 14.02 16.78
C LEU A 54 -0.11 15.02 17.67
N THR A 55 0.50 16.16 18.00
CA THR A 55 -0.17 17.23 18.76
C THR A 55 -1.41 17.77 18.06
N LEU A 56 -1.46 17.75 16.73
CA LEU A 56 -2.66 18.14 15.98
C LEU A 56 -3.79 17.12 16.22
N LEU A 57 -3.48 15.83 16.26
CA LEU A 57 -4.46 14.79 16.62
C LEU A 57 -4.92 14.92 18.08
N GLU A 58 -4.01 15.17 19.01
CA GLU A 58 -4.33 15.36 20.44
C GLU A 58 -5.22 16.58 20.70
N THR A 59 -5.14 17.59 19.82
CA THR A 59 -5.92 18.83 19.90
C THR A 59 -7.12 18.86 18.94
N ASN A 60 -7.49 17.72 18.35
CA ASN A 60 -8.59 17.58 17.39
C ASN A 60 -8.47 18.41 16.10
N GLN A 61 -7.27 18.83 15.73
CA GLN A 61 -6.94 19.55 14.49
C GLN A 61 -6.64 18.56 13.35
N TYR A 62 -7.65 17.74 13.03
CA TYR A 62 -7.50 16.60 12.11
C TYR A 62 -7.28 17.01 10.65
N TYR A 63 -7.91 18.09 10.20
CA TYR A 63 -7.73 18.59 8.83
C TYR A 63 -6.32 19.16 8.66
N GLU A 64 -5.84 19.94 9.62
CA GLU A 64 -4.48 20.46 9.65
C GLU A 64 -3.45 19.33 9.69
N TYR A 65 -3.74 18.26 10.43
CA TYR A 65 -2.91 17.05 10.40
C TYR A 65 -2.83 16.47 8.98
N LEU A 66 -3.95 16.33 8.26
CA LEU A 66 -3.94 15.87 6.87
C LEU A 66 -3.13 16.80 5.96
N VAL A 67 -3.25 18.12 6.13
CA VAL A 67 -2.47 19.11 5.39
C VAL A 67 -0.97 18.94 5.63
N GLU A 68 -0.54 18.66 6.87
CA GLU A 68 0.88 18.40 7.15
C GLU A 68 1.38 17.09 6.53
N ILE A 69 0.54 16.05 6.49
CA ILE A 69 0.90 14.79 5.81
C ILE A 69 1.00 14.99 4.30
N ASP A 70 0.10 15.77 3.69
CA ASP A 70 0.05 16.02 2.25
C ASP A 70 1.32 16.67 1.68
N LYS A 71 2.02 17.45 2.51
CA LYS A 71 3.32 18.04 2.15
C LYS A 71 4.39 16.99 1.84
N ILE A 72 4.20 15.75 2.29
CA ILE A 72 5.17 14.66 2.18
C ILE A 72 4.59 13.51 1.34
N LEU A 73 3.36 13.09 1.62
CA LEU A 73 2.65 12.06 0.86
C LEU A 73 1.63 12.75 -0.03
N PRO A 74 1.60 12.54 -1.35
CA PRO A 74 0.61 13.20 -2.20
C PRO A 74 -0.79 12.65 -1.89
N LEU A 75 -1.61 13.42 -1.17
CA LEU A 75 -2.96 13.05 -0.76
C LEU A 75 -4.00 13.90 -1.49
N ASP A 76 -5.18 13.34 -1.69
CA ASP A 76 -6.38 14.12 -2.00
C ASP A 76 -7.02 14.55 -0.68
N ILE A 77 -6.52 15.64 -0.07
CA ILE A 77 -6.94 16.08 1.27
C ILE A 77 -8.47 16.14 1.41
N GLU A 78 -9.17 16.65 0.40
CA GLU A 78 -10.63 16.79 0.43
C GLU A 78 -11.35 15.44 0.49
N LYS A 79 -10.86 14.46 -0.28
CA LYS A 79 -11.36 13.09 -0.23
C LYS A 79 -11.06 12.44 1.12
N GLU A 80 -9.84 12.58 1.61
CA GLU A 80 -9.40 12.03 2.89
C GLU A 80 -10.22 12.60 4.06
N TRP A 81 -10.45 13.91 4.04
CA TRP A 81 -11.23 14.62 5.04
C TRP A 81 -12.70 14.22 5.01
N LYS A 82 -13.31 14.19 3.82
CA LYS A 82 -14.71 13.77 3.67
C LYS A 82 -14.93 12.36 4.18
N GLU A 83 -14.00 11.45 3.89
CA GLU A 83 -14.09 10.07 4.35
C GLU A 83 -13.92 9.96 5.87
N PHE A 84 -12.96 10.69 6.44
CA PHE A 84 -12.78 10.77 7.89
C PHE A 84 -14.06 11.24 8.58
N LYS A 85 -14.63 12.37 8.14
CA LYS A 85 -15.89 12.89 8.69
C LYS A 85 -17.02 11.88 8.55
N ARG A 86 -17.16 11.24 7.39
CA ARG A 86 -18.18 10.20 7.16
C ARG A 86 -18.12 9.06 8.18
N VAL A 87 -16.93 8.65 8.62
CA VAL A 87 -16.76 7.54 9.58
C VAL A 87 -16.73 7.99 11.04
N THR A 88 -16.46 9.26 11.33
CA THR A 88 -16.36 9.79 12.69
C THR A 88 -17.51 10.71 13.12
N ASP A 89 -18.39 11.12 12.20
CA ASP A 89 -19.46 12.09 12.50
C ASP A 89 -20.37 11.64 13.65
N ASP A 90 -20.63 10.34 13.75
CA ASP A 90 -21.47 9.76 14.81
C ASP A 90 -20.72 9.57 16.14
N LEU A 91 -19.39 9.69 16.16
CA LEU A 91 -18.60 9.49 17.37
C LEU A 91 -18.61 10.71 18.31
N GLY A 92 -18.83 11.92 17.78
CA GLY A 92 -18.86 13.14 18.58
C GLY A 92 -17.66 13.25 19.54
N ASP A 93 -17.96 13.35 20.84
CA ASP A 93 -16.96 13.47 21.92
C ASP A 93 -16.19 12.17 22.22
N GLU A 94 -16.63 11.01 21.68
CA GLU A 94 -15.93 9.73 21.85
C GLU A 94 -14.69 9.61 20.93
N LEU A 95 -14.58 10.48 19.92
CA LEU A 95 -13.42 10.53 19.03
C LEU A 95 -12.20 11.00 19.81
N ASN A 96 -11.27 10.08 20.05
CA ASN A 96 -10.00 10.31 20.73
C ASN A 96 -8.81 10.05 19.81
N GLY A 97 -7.60 10.41 20.25
CA GLY A 97 -6.36 10.23 19.49
C GLY A 97 -6.19 8.84 18.86
N PRO A 98 -6.31 7.74 19.62
CA PRO A 98 -6.21 6.39 19.06
C PRO A 98 -7.24 6.10 17.95
N LEU A 99 -8.51 6.49 18.14
CA LEU A 99 -9.53 6.33 17.10
C LEU A 99 -9.22 7.18 15.87
N ALA A 100 -8.78 8.42 16.06
CA ALA A 100 -8.39 9.30 14.96
C ALA A 100 -7.21 8.71 14.15
N VAL A 101 -6.18 8.18 14.83
CA VAL A 101 -5.07 7.46 14.19
C VAL A 101 -5.60 6.28 13.37
N ASN A 102 -6.51 5.49 13.93
CA ASN A 102 -7.10 4.37 13.20
C ASN A 102 -7.86 4.80 11.95
N PHE A 103 -8.65 5.87 12.03
CA PHE A 103 -9.49 6.37 10.94
C PHE A 103 -8.76 7.25 9.93
N LEU A 104 -7.54 7.70 10.22
CA LEU A 104 -6.70 8.45 9.29
C LEU A 104 -5.60 7.56 8.70
N VAL A 105 -4.73 7.01 9.55
CA VAL A 105 -3.50 6.34 9.11
C VAL A 105 -3.78 5.05 8.34
N ALA A 106 -4.64 4.17 8.87
CA ALA A 106 -4.92 2.89 8.21
C ALA A 106 -5.60 3.08 6.84
N PRO A 107 -6.62 3.96 6.70
CA PRO A 107 -7.25 4.24 5.42
C PRO A 107 -6.33 4.91 4.41
N ILE A 108 -5.53 5.92 4.80
CA ILE A 108 -4.56 6.57 3.90
C ILE A 108 -3.57 5.52 3.36
N ARG A 109 -2.92 4.78 4.25
CA ARG A 109 -1.96 3.72 3.88
C ARG A 109 -2.59 2.70 2.94
N SER A 110 -3.80 2.23 3.26
CA SER A 110 -4.50 1.22 2.45
C SER A 110 -4.89 1.75 1.08
N ARG A 111 -5.31 3.01 0.97
CA ARG A 111 -5.68 3.65 -0.31
C ARG A 111 -4.48 3.83 -1.22
N MET A 112 -3.38 4.39 -0.70
CA MET A 112 -2.14 4.55 -1.46
C MET A 112 -1.67 3.20 -2.01
N GLN A 113 -1.64 2.20 -1.14
CA GLN A 113 -1.26 0.85 -1.51
C GLN A 113 -2.18 0.23 -2.57
N GLN A 114 -3.50 0.36 -2.41
CA GLN A 114 -4.48 -0.16 -3.36
C GLN A 114 -4.36 0.53 -4.72
N HIS A 115 -4.20 1.85 -4.74
CA HIS A 115 -4.06 2.63 -5.97
C HIS A 115 -2.86 2.17 -6.80
N GLU A 116 -1.69 2.05 -6.18
CA GLU A 116 -0.48 1.59 -6.87
C GLU A 116 -0.61 0.16 -7.36
N PHE A 117 -1.17 -0.71 -6.52
CA PHE A 117 -1.41 -2.08 -6.90
C PHE A 117 -2.33 -2.19 -8.13
N GLU A 118 -3.46 -1.45 -8.15
CA GLU A 118 -4.39 -1.46 -9.27
C GLU A 118 -3.75 -0.99 -10.57
N ALA A 119 -2.86 0.01 -10.52
CA ALA A 119 -2.11 0.47 -11.69
C ALA A 119 -1.27 -0.67 -12.31
N TYR A 120 -0.55 -1.43 -11.49
CA TYR A 120 0.21 -2.59 -11.95
C TYR A 120 -0.70 -3.71 -12.49
N MET A 121 -1.86 -3.94 -11.87
CA MET A 121 -2.80 -4.95 -12.34
C MET A 121 -3.39 -4.58 -13.71
N SER A 122 -3.69 -3.30 -13.93
CA SER A 122 -4.07 -2.78 -15.23
C SER A 122 -2.96 -2.94 -16.26
N GLU A 123 -1.72 -2.67 -15.90
CA GLU A 123 -0.56 -2.87 -16.79
C GLU A 123 -0.38 -4.35 -17.18
N ALA A 124 -0.50 -5.27 -16.22
CA ALA A 124 -0.42 -6.71 -16.48
C ALA A 124 -1.49 -7.16 -17.47
N VAL A 125 -2.72 -6.67 -17.34
CA VAL A 125 -3.82 -6.95 -18.28
C VAL A 125 -3.49 -6.44 -19.68
N ILE A 126 -2.95 -5.23 -19.81
CA ILE A 126 -2.56 -4.66 -21.11
C ILE A 126 -1.49 -5.54 -21.76
N LYS A 127 -0.38 -5.79 -21.05
CA LYS A 127 0.75 -6.61 -21.55
C LYS A 127 0.33 -8.03 -21.93
N ALA A 128 -0.53 -8.67 -21.12
CA ALA A 128 -1.02 -10.01 -21.43
C ALA A 128 -1.97 -10.02 -22.63
N SER A 129 -2.81 -8.99 -22.77
CA SER A 129 -3.77 -8.90 -23.88
C SER A 129 -3.09 -8.76 -25.25
N GLU A 130 -1.88 -8.22 -25.29
CA GLU A 130 -1.06 -8.15 -26.52
C GLU A 130 -0.54 -9.53 -26.98
N GLN A 131 -0.55 -10.53 -26.09
CA GLN A 131 -0.03 -11.88 -26.35
C GLN A 131 -1.14 -12.92 -26.52
N ILE A 132 -2.38 -12.60 -26.14
CA ILE A 132 -3.53 -13.52 -26.22
C ILE A 132 -4.17 -13.46 -27.60
N SER A 133 -4.24 -14.62 -28.27
CA SER A 133 -4.88 -14.76 -29.59
C SER A 133 -6.36 -15.19 -29.47
N THR A 134 -7.22 -14.31 -28.96
CA THR A 134 -8.68 -14.53 -28.88
C THR A 134 -9.46 -13.34 -29.47
N PRO A 135 -10.78 -13.47 -29.75
CA PRO A 135 -11.59 -12.34 -30.23
C PRO A 135 -11.70 -11.17 -29.25
N HIS A 136 -11.51 -11.41 -27.94
CA HIS A 136 -11.64 -10.41 -26.87
C HIS A 136 -10.48 -10.53 -25.87
N PRO A 137 -9.23 -10.23 -26.28
CA PRO A 137 -8.04 -10.55 -25.49
C PRO A 137 -7.98 -9.83 -24.15
N GLN A 138 -8.45 -8.58 -24.08
CA GLN A 138 -8.53 -7.83 -22.82
C GLN A 138 -9.52 -8.43 -21.83
N LEU A 139 -10.69 -8.89 -22.31
CA LEU A 139 -11.68 -9.55 -21.46
C LEU A 139 -11.12 -10.88 -20.94
N THR A 140 -10.51 -11.68 -21.82
CA THR A 140 -9.83 -12.92 -21.44
C THR A 140 -8.74 -12.69 -20.39
N ALA A 141 -7.89 -11.68 -20.57
CA ALA A 141 -6.84 -11.34 -19.60
C ALA A 141 -7.42 -10.94 -18.24
N ARG A 142 -8.49 -10.14 -18.21
CA ARG A 142 -9.17 -9.75 -16.97
C ARG A 142 -9.80 -10.94 -16.25
N ASP A 143 -10.46 -11.83 -16.99
CA ASP A 143 -11.10 -13.02 -16.42
C ASP A 143 -10.06 -13.94 -15.78
N ARG A 144 -8.92 -14.16 -16.45
CA ARG A 144 -7.80 -14.95 -15.91
C ARG A 144 -7.14 -14.29 -14.70
N LEU A 145 -6.91 -12.98 -14.73
CA LEU A 145 -6.42 -12.26 -13.55
C LEU A 145 -7.42 -12.37 -12.37
N SER A 146 -8.73 -12.32 -12.64
CA SER A 146 -9.78 -12.53 -11.63
C SER A 146 -9.72 -13.93 -11.01
N GLN A 147 -9.41 -14.97 -11.81
CA GLN A 147 -9.18 -16.33 -11.30
C GLN A 147 -7.97 -16.38 -10.35
N LEU A 148 -6.86 -15.73 -10.71
CA LEU A 148 -5.68 -15.64 -9.84
C LEU A 148 -6.00 -14.96 -8.50
N TYR A 149 -6.85 -13.93 -8.49
CA TYR A 149 -7.34 -13.33 -7.23
C TYR A 149 -8.15 -14.33 -6.39
N GLN A 150 -9.09 -15.05 -6.98
CA GLN A 150 -9.94 -16.02 -6.28
C GLN A 150 -9.13 -17.16 -5.67
N LEU A 151 -8.05 -17.56 -6.35
CA LEU A 151 -7.14 -18.60 -5.88
C LEU A 151 -6.12 -18.11 -4.85
N ASN A 152 -6.13 -16.82 -4.50
CA ASN A 152 -5.11 -16.17 -3.68
C ASN A 152 -3.69 -16.41 -4.22
N ASP A 153 -3.51 -16.21 -5.53
CA ASP A 153 -2.24 -16.44 -6.19
C ASP A 153 -1.12 -15.63 -5.50
N SER A 154 -0.01 -16.33 -5.29
CA SER A 154 1.10 -15.86 -4.49
C SER A 154 1.85 -14.69 -5.19
N THR A 155 1.85 -14.65 -6.52
CA THR A 155 2.45 -13.57 -7.32
C THR A 155 1.61 -12.30 -7.21
N VAL A 156 0.29 -12.42 -7.32
CA VAL A 156 -0.63 -11.29 -7.12
C VAL A 156 -0.52 -10.75 -5.68
N SER A 157 -0.48 -11.64 -4.69
CA SER A 157 -0.43 -11.28 -3.27
C SER A 157 0.85 -10.53 -2.86
N ILE A 158 2.00 -10.85 -3.47
CA ILE A 158 3.27 -10.14 -3.18
C ILE A 158 3.39 -8.81 -3.94
N LEU A 159 2.83 -8.72 -5.15
CA LEU A 159 2.80 -7.47 -5.93
C LEU A 159 2.08 -6.36 -5.16
N TYR A 160 1.09 -6.70 -4.33
CA TYR A 160 0.38 -5.75 -3.46
C TYR A 160 1.30 -4.94 -2.54
N ASN A 161 2.27 -5.59 -1.90
CA ASN A 161 3.20 -4.93 -1.00
C ASN A 161 4.43 -4.41 -1.74
N LEU A 162 4.85 -5.02 -2.85
CA LEU A 162 5.95 -4.52 -3.68
C LEU A 162 5.62 -3.18 -4.32
N ALA A 163 4.42 -3.03 -4.89
CA ALA A 163 3.96 -1.79 -5.49
C ALA A 163 3.98 -0.64 -4.47
N PHE A 164 3.49 -0.90 -3.25
CA PHE A 164 3.52 0.09 -2.18
C PHE A 164 4.94 0.41 -1.71
N ALA A 165 5.79 -0.60 -1.52
CA ALA A 165 7.19 -0.40 -1.12
C ALA A 165 7.94 0.47 -2.13
N ARG A 166 7.72 0.23 -3.43
CA ARG A 166 8.32 1.02 -4.52
C ARG A 166 7.87 2.47 -4.48
N LEU A 167 6.58 2.72 -4.32
CA LEU A 167 6.04 4.08 -4.17
C LEU A 167 6.71 4.80 -3.00
N LEU A 168 6.76 4.17 -1.82
CA LEU A 168 7.35 4.78 -0.63
C LEU A 168 8.84 5.07 -0.82
N ALA A 169 9.60 4.13 -1.40
CA ALA A 169 11.02 4.32 -1.69
C ALA A 169 11.22 5.49 -2.66
N SER A 170 10.33 5.67 -3.64
CA SER A 170 10.36 6.83 -4.53
C SER A 170 10.01 8.14 -3.84
N ILE A 171 8.94 8.18 -3.02
CA ILE A 171 8.51 9.40 -2.32
C ILE A 171 9.58 9.88 -1.34
N PHE A 172 10.23 8.94 -0.64
CA PHE A 172 11.22 9.24 0.39
C PHE A 172 12.67 9.25 -0.12
N ASP A 173 12.86 9.22 -1.44
CA ASP A 173 14.19 9.37 -2.09
C ASP A 173 15.21 8.27 -1.74
N TYR A 174 14.74 7.05 -1.49
CA TYR A 174 15.60 5.88 -1.27
C TYR A 174 15.95 5.21 -2.61
N HIS A 175 16.76 5.86 -3.43
CA HIS A 175 17.06 5.42 -4.81
C HIS A 175 17.54 3.96 -4.93
N GLU A 176 18.54 3.54 -4.13
CA GLU A 176 19.08 2.18 -4.20
C GLU A 176 18.02 1.11 -3.86
N ILE A 177 17.16 1.41 -2.88
CA ILE A 177 16.08 0.52 -2.45
C ILE A 177 14.98 0.50 -3.51
N TYR A 178 14.67 1.65 -4.10
CA TYR A 178 13.73 1.77 -5.21
C TYR A 178 14.16 0.90 -6.39
N GLU A 179 15.42 1.00 -6.85
CA GLU A 179 15.94 0.21 -7.97
C GLU A 179 15.83 -1.29 -7.70
N LEU A 180 16.23 -1.72 -6.49
CA LEU A 180 16.10 -3.11 -6.08
C LEU A 180 14.64 -3.59 -6.10
N ILE A 181 13.70 -2.78 -5.57
CA ILE A 181 12.28 -3.13 -5.57
C ILE A 181 11.73 -3.16 -7.00
N ASP A 182 12.13 -2.21 -7.86
CA ASP A 182 11.70 -2.10 -9.25
C ASP A 182 12.10 -3.33 -10.07
N ASP A 183 13.33 -3.82 -9.88
CA ASP A 183 13.81 -5.07 -10.50
C ASP A 183 12.98 -6.29 -10.04
N ILE A 184 12.74 -6.42 -8.72
CA ILE A 184 11.94 -7.51 -8.16
C ILE A 184 10.51 -7.43 -8.68
N LEU A 185 9.92 -6.24 -8.68
CA LEU A 185 8.56 -5.99 -9.14
C LEU A 185 8.42 -6.33 -10.61
N SER A 186 9.35 -5.89 -11.46
CA SER A 186 9.37 -6.19 -12.89
C SER A 186 9.41 -7.70 -13.15
N ALA A 187 10.30 -8.43 -12.47
CA ALA A 187 10.35 -9.88 -12.57
C ALA A 187 9.04 -10.57 -12.11
N LYS A 188 8.37 -10.05 -11.08
CA LYS A 188 7.07 -10.58 -10.63
C LYS A 188 5.93 -10.24 -11.60
N MET A 189 6.00 -9.08 -12.24
CA MET A 189 5.06 -8.68 -13.28
C MET A 189 5.16 -9.58 -14.51
N ASP A 190 6.36 -9.93 -14.95
CA ASP A 190 6.57 -10.86 -16.06
C ASP A 190 5.96 -12.24 -15.76
N ILE A 191 6.20 -12.77 -14.56
CA ILE A 191 5.60 -14.04 -14.10
C ILE A 191 4.06 -13.95 -14.09
N LEU A 192 3.50 -12.82 -13.64
CA LEU A 192 2.06 -12.62 -13.65
C LEU A 192 1.50 -12.60 -15.07
N VAL A 193 2.16 -11.88 -15.99
CA VAL A 193 1.76 -11.81 -17.40
C VAL A 193 1.80 -13.21 -18.03
N GLU A 194 2.88 -13.98 -17.80
CA GLU A 194 2.98 -15.36 -18.28
C GLU A 194 1.83 -16.24 -17.76
N LYS A 195 1.48 -16.13 -16.48
CA LYS A 195 0.33 -16.87 -15.91
C LYS A 195 -0.98 -16.49 -16.58
N ILE A 196 -1.22 -15.20 -16.78
CA ILE A 196 -2.42 -14.70 -17.47
C ILE A 196 -2.45 -15.20 -18.94
N VAL A 197 -1.31 -15.30 -19.62
CA VAL A 197 -1.25 -15.79 -21.01
C VAL A 197 -1.43 -17.31 -21.09
N ASN A 198 -0.81 -18.05 -20.17
CA ASN A 198 -0.61 -19.50 -20.27
C ASN A 198 -1.64 -20.37 -19.51
N GLU A 199 -2.58 -19.79 -18.74
CA GLU A 199 -3.70 -20.59 -18.18
C GLU A 199 -4.68 -21.01 -19.29
N SER A 200 -4.37 -22.15 -19.92
CA SER A 200 -5.24 -23.01 -20.70
C SER A 200 -4.64 -24.41 -20.78
N GLU A 201 -4.57 -25.14 -19.65
CA GLU A 201 -4.71 -26.61 -19.60
C GLU A 201 -5.50 -27.02 -18.34
#